data_AF-A0A8C1EWM8-F1
#
_entry.id   AF-A0A8C1EWM8-F1
#
_cell.length_a   1.000
_cell.length_b   1.000
_cell.length_c   1.000
_cell.angle_alpha   90.00
_cell.angle_beta   90.00
_cell.angle_gamma   90.00
#
_symmetry.space_group_name_H-M   'P 1'
#
loop_
_entity.id
_entity.type
_entity.pdbx_description
1 polymer ?
#
loop_
_entity_poly.entity_id
_entity_poly.type
_entity_poly.pdbx_seq_one_letter_code
_entity_poly.pdbx_strand_id
1 'polypeptide(L)'
;MSQTSTLLSLLSIGNVLVCIVKFVLKKIGGGGFGEIYEALDLLTRENVALKVESAQQPKQVLKMEVAVLKKLQGKNHVCKFIGCGRNDKFNYVVMQLQGRNLADLRRSQPRGTFTMSTTLRLGKQILESIEAIHSVGFLHRDIKPPRTVAGFRGTVRYASVNAHKNKEMGRHDDLWSLFYMLVEFAAGQLPWRKIKDKEQVGQIKERFDHRMMLKHMPSEFNVFLEHVLGLDYCTKPDYQLLMSVFENSMKERIITENEPYDWEKSGTDSMISATTPTAAQQNTRPTVAMAGIINVNPMPGDLQRENTDDVVQDEHLSDQENAPPIPSGRPADGSLLPTDADGWEETDFNRNKLRINLGKVLQPSKHNNPFEVL
;
A
#
# COMPACT_ATOMS: atom_id res chain seq x y z
N MET A 1 35.51 13.15 -3.97
CA MET A 1 34.53 13.99 -4.67
C MET A 1 33.18 13.29 -4.58
N SER A 2 32.24 13.88 -3.85
CA SER A 2 30.91 13.32 -3.56
C SER A 2 30.01 13.47 -4.79
N GLN A 3 29.65 12.35 -5.45
CA GLN A 3 28.55 12.34 -6.41
C GLN A 3 27.23 12.38 -5.65
N THR A 4 26.68 13.57 -5.45
CA THR A 4 25.26 13.73 -5.16
C THR A 4 24.47 13.38 -6.42
N SER A 5 24.03 12.12 -6.52
CA SER A 5 23.05 11.68 -7.53
C SER A 5 21.73 12.38 -7.26
N THR A 6 21.50 13.51 -7.94
CA THR A 6 20.16 14.10 -8.04
C THR A 6 19.29 13.11 -8.79
N LEU A 7 18.43 12.38 -8.07
CA LEU A 7 17.46 11.44 -8.63
C LEU A 7 16.56 12.18 -9.63
N LEU A 8 16.77 11.97 -10.92
CA LEU A 8 15.87 12.43 -11.97
C LEU A 8 14.55 11.66 -11.84
N SER A 9 13.46 12.38 -11.60
CA SER A 9 12.09 11.85 -11.63
C SER A 9 11.80 11.22 -13.00
N LEU A 10 11.14 10.05 -13.05
CA LEU A 10 10.83 9.37 -14.32
C LEU A 10 9.89 10.21 -15.20
N LEU A 11 9.02 10.99 -14.57
CA LEU A 11 8.14 11.96 -15.22
C LEU A 11 8.34 13.35 -14.60
N SER A 12 8.35 14.37 -15.45
CA SER A 12 8.32 15.78 -15.02
C SER A 12 6.87 16.23 -14.83
N ILE A 13 6.63 17.04 -13.80
CA ILE A 13 5.36 17.72 -13.58
C ILE A 13 5.06 18.61 -14.80
N GLY A 14 3.79 18.63 -15.23
CA GLY A 14 3.36 19.38 -16.41
C GLY A 14 3.47 18.62 -17.73
N ASN A 15 4.06 17.42 -17.74
CA ASN A 15 4.06 16.58 -18.93
C ASN A 15 2.67 15.99 -19.21
N VAL A 16 2.26 16.03 -20.47
CA VAL A 16 1.13 15.25 -20.97
C VAL A 16 1.66 13.91 -21.46
N LEU A 17 1.22 12.81 -20.85
CA LEU A 17 1.44 11.48 -21.43
C LEU A 17 0.46 11.30 -22.58
N VAL A 18 0.88 11.70 -23.78
CA VAL A 18 0.04 11.74 -25.00
C VAL A 18 -0.56 10.36 -25.33
N CYS A 19 0.14 9.27 -24.98
CA CYS A 19 -0.36 7.90 -25.15
C CYS A 19 -1.66 7.62 -24.38
N ILE A 20 -1.93 8.36 -23.30
CA ILE A 20 -3.10 8.16 -22.41
C ILE A 20 -3.87 9.44 -22.09
N VAL A 21 -3.48 10.57 -22.69
CA VAL A 21 -4.09 11.90 -22.50
C VAL A 21 -4.21 12.27 -21.01
N LYS A 22 -3.16 11.99 -20.23
CA LYS A 22 -3.07 12.36 -18.79
C LYS A 22 -2.08 13.48 -18.59
N PHE A 23 -2.46 14.46 -17.76
CA PHE A 23 -1.58 15.55 -17.36
C PHE A 23 -1.03 15.30 -15.95
N VAL A 24 0.30 15.19 -15.83
CA VAL A 24 0.94 14.90 -14.53
C VAL A 24 0.91 16.14 -13.64
N LEU A 25 0.23 16.04 -12.50
CA LEU A 25 0.04 17.16 -11.56
C LEU A 25 1.16 17.21 -10.51
N LYS A 26 1.33 16.13 -9.75
CA LYS A 26 2.36 16.06 -8.70
C LYS A 26 2.74 14.62 -8.39
N LYS A 27 3.96 14.43 -7.91
CA LYS A 27 4.40 13.15 -7.32
C LYS A 27 3.75 12.98 -5.94
N ILE A 28 3.12 11.84 -5.70
CA ILE A 28 2.44 11.51 -4.44
C ILE A 28 3.09 10.35 -3.68
N GLY A 29 4.01 9.63 -4.32
CA GLY A 29 4.82 8.59 -3.67
C GLY A 29 5.93 8.09 -4.60
N GLY A 30 6.90 7.38 -4.06
CA GLY A 30 7.94 6.73 -4.85
C GLY A 30 8.97 6.02 -3.98
N GLY A 31 9.65 5.05 -4.57
CA GLY A 31 10.71 4.26 -3.93
C GLY A 31 11.53 3.50 -4.98
N GLY A 32 12.28 2.48 -4.57
CA GLY A 32 13.19 1.74 -5.45
C GLY A 32 12.53 1.05 -6.66
N PHE A 33 11.21 0.81 -6.62
CA PHE A 33 10.48 0.05 -7.65
C PHE A 33 9.57 0.90 -8.54
N GLY A 34 9.64 2.22 -8.41
CA GLY A 34 8.85 3.13 -9.24
C GLY A 34 8.31 4.33 -8.49
N GLU A 35 7.51 5.11 -9.20
CA GLU A 35 6.97 6.39 -8.76
C GLU A 35 5.47 6.44 -8.98
N ILE A 36 4.76 7.13 -8.09
CA ILE A 36 3.32 7.30 -8.15
C ILE A 36 3.02 8.80 -8.20
N TYR A 37 2.16 9.17 -9.14
CA TYR A 37 1.76 10.53 -9.42
C TYR A 37 0.24 10.67 -9.30
N GLU A 38 -0.20 11.84 -8.86
CA GLU A 38 -1.54 12.34 -9.14
C GLU A 38 -1.52 12.95 -10.53
N ALA A 39 -2.48 12.57 -11.37
CA ALA A 39 -2.61 13.06 -12.73
C ALA A 39 -4.07 13.43 -13.03
N LEU A 40 -4.30 14.40 -13.90
CA LEU A 40 -5.63 14.73 -14.41
C LEU A 40 -5.91 13.91 -15.67
N ASP A 41 -7.01 13.16 -15.67
CA ASP A 41 -7.59 12.59 -16.88
C ASP A 41 -8.23 13.71 -17.71
N LEU A 42 -7.66 14.01 -18.88
CA LEU A 42 -8.18 15.08 -19.72
C LEU A 42 -9.49 14.70 -20.43
N LEU A 43 -9.83 13.41 -20.49
CA LEU A 43 -11.09 12.93 -21.09
C LEU A 43 -12.24 13.01 -20.09
N THR A 44 -12.09 12.44 -18.90
CA THR A 44 -13.14 12.42 -17.86
C THR A 44 -13.13 13.65 -16.96
N ARG A 45 -12.05 14.42 -16.97
CA ARG A 45 -11.79 15.56 -16.06
C ARG A 45 -11.68 15.16 -14.59
N GLU A 46 -11.36 13.90 -14.31
CA GLU A 46 -11.16 13.37 -12.96
C GLU A 46 -9.66 13.20 -12.63
N ASN A 47 -9.30 13.34 -11.35
CA ASN A 47 -7.96 13.04 -10.89
C ASN A 47 -7.78 11.52 -10.70
N VAL A 48 -6.64 11.00 -11.15
CA VAL A 48 -6.29 9.58 -11.15
C VAL A 48 -4.90 9.37 -10.54
N ALA A 49 -4.65 8.16 -10.06
CA ALA A 49 -3.31 7.73 -9.67
C ALA A 49 -2.61 7.10 -10.89
N LEU A 50 -1.41 7.59 -11.21
CA LEU A 50 -0.53 7.09 -12.26
C LEU A 50 0.74 6.53 -11.62
N LYS A 51 0.90 5.21 -11.65
CA LYS A 51 2.13 4.56 -11.22
C LYS A 51 2.99 4.20 -12.42
N VAL A 52 4.29 4.46 -12.33
CA VAL A 52 5.28 4.19 -13.38
C VAL A 52 6.51 3.49 -12.82
N GLU A 53 7.10 2.61 -13.61
CA GLU A 53 8.42 2.01 -13.36
C GLU A 53 9.29 2.14 -14.63
N SER A 54 10.61 2.17 -14.46
CA SER A 54 11.53 2.24 -15.62
C SER A 54 11.49 0.94 -16.41
N ALA A 55 11.40 1.04 -17.74
CA ALA A 55 11.48 -0.12 -18.63
C ALA A 55 12.90 -0.74 -18.66
N GLN A 56 13.89 -0.04 -18.11
CA GLN A 56 15.28 -0.49 -18.01
C GLN A 56 15.60 -1.07 -16.62
N GLN A 57 14.63 -1.08 -15.70
CA GLN A 57 14.85 -1.62 -14.36
C GLN A 57 15.07 -3.14 -14.42
N PRO A 58 16.10 -3.69 -13.74
CA PRO A 58 16.37 -5.13 -13.76
C PRO A 58 15.21 -6.00 -13.28
N LYS A 59 14.45 -5.49 -12.31
CA LYS A 59 13.26 -6.14 -11.74
C LYS A 59 12.02 -5.30 -12.00
N GLN A 60 11.22 -5.72 -12.97
CA GLN A 60 9.94 -5.10 -13.30
C GLN A 60 8.80 -5.84 -12.59
N VAL A 61 8.06 -5.12 -11.76
CA VAL A 61 6.98 -5.70 -10.93
C VAL A 61 5.60 -5.23 -11.37
N LEU A 62 5.51 -4.12 -12.11
CA LEU A 62 4.24 -3.50 -12.47
C LEU A 62 3.38 -4.41 -13.37
N LYS A 63 4.00 -5.29 -14.18
CA LYS A 63 3.26 -6.32 -14.94
C LYS A 63 2.45 -7.24 -14.02
N MET A 64 3.04 -7.68 -12.92
CA MET A 64 2.36 -8.51 -11.93
C MET A 64 1.28 -7.70 -11.21
N GLU A 65 1.58 -6.47 -10.79
CA GLU A 65 0.60 -5.59 -10.12
C GLU A 65 -0.64 -5.33 -10.99
N VAL A 66 -0.47 -5.10 -12.29
CA VAL A 66 -1.60 -4.93 -13.24
C VAL A 66 -2.43 -6.21 -13.32
N ALA A 67 -1.79 -7.39 -13.40
CA ALA A 67 -2.51 -8.66 -13.44
C ALA A 67 -3.32 -8.89 -12.15
N VAL A 68 -2.75 -8.53 -10.99
CA VAL A 68 -3.44 -8.54 -9.68
C VAL A 68 -4.63 -7.61 -9.67
N LEU A 69 -4.41 -6.35 -10.02
CA LEU A 69 -5.44 -5.33 -10.00
C LEU A 69 -6.61 -5.69 -10.93
N LYS A 70 -6.33 -6.21 -12.14
CA LYS A 70 -7.35 -6.67 -13.09
C LYS A 70 -8.17 -7.85 -12.52
N LYS A 71 -7.52 -8.86 -11.92
CA LYS A 71 -8.24 -10.02 -11.32
C LYS A 71 -9.09 -9.64 -10.12
N LEU A 72 -8.74 -8.56 -9.42
CA LEU A 72 -9.46 -8.07 -8.26
C LEU A 72 -10.58 -7.08 -8.59
N GLN A 73 -10.78 -6.71 -9.87
CA GLN A 73 -11.87 -5.82 -10.24
C GLN A 73 -13.23 -6.42 -9.84
N GLY A 74 -14.10 -5.56 -9.29
CA GLY A 74 -15.40 -5.97 -8.74
C GLY A 74 -15.36 -6.43 -7.28
N LYS A 75 -14.18 -6.59 -6.67
CA LYS A 75 -14.04 -6.77 -5.22
C LYS A 75 -14.09 -5.42 -4.51
N ASN A 76 -14.60 -5.41 -3.27
CA ASN A 76 -14.52 -4.26 -2.38
C ASN A 76 -13.05 -3.94 -2.03
N HIS A 77 -12.79 -2.70 -1.60
CA HIS A 77 -11.48 -2.23 -1.12
C HIS A 77 -10.34 -2.26 -2.15
N VAL A 78 -10.69 -2.42 -3.44
CA VAL A 78 -9.74 -2.45 -4.56
C VAL A 78 -9.94 -1.22 -5.43
N CYS A 79 -8.84 -0.59 -5.82
CA CYS A 79 -8.88 0.56 -6.73
C CYS A 79 -9.48 0.16 -8.09
N LYS A 80 -10.33 1.01 -8.66
CA LYS A 80 -10.79 0.80 -10.04
C LYS A 80 -9.61 0.88 -11.00
N PHE A 81 -9.48 -0.12 -11.86
CA PHE A 81 -8.52 -0.13 -12.95
C PHE A 81 -9.01 0.80 -14.07
N ILE A 82 -8.15 1.69 -14.56
CA ILE A 82 -8.48 2.63 -15.63
C ILE A 82 -7.72 2.29 -16.92
N GLY A 83 -6.44 1.94 -16.81
CA GLY A 83 -5.64 1.55 -17.97
C GLY A 83 -4.20 1.19 -17.62
N CYS A 84 -3.46 0.64 -18.57
CA CYS A 84 -2.04 0.37 -18.43
C CYS A 84 -1.36 0.40 -19.79
N GLY A 85 -0.04 0.50 -19.81
CA GLY A 85 0.73 0.37 -21.04
C GLY A 85 2.24 0.37 -20.78
N ARG A 86 2.97 0.28 -21.88
CA ARG A 86 4.43 0.18 -21.89
C ARG A 86 4.99 0.98 -23.07
N ASN A 87 6.22 1.45 -22.91
CA ASN A 87 7.04 2.00 -23.98
C ASN A 87 8.52 1.76 -23.65
N ASP A 88 9.41 2.16 -24.54
CA ASP A 88 10.87 1.92 -24.42
C ASP A 88 11.51 2.55 -23.17
N LYS A 89 10.82 3.50 -22.52
CA LYS A 89 11.31 4.23 -21.35
C LYS A 89 10.68 3.76 -20.04
N PHE A 90 9.37 3.48 -20.03
CA PHE A 90 8.66 3.14 -18.81
C PHE A 90 7.42 2.26 -19.05
N ASN A 91 7.07 1.50 -18.02
CA ASN A 91 5.76 0.84 -17.88
C ASN A 91 4.86 1.70 -16.98
N TYR A 92 3.55 1.67 -17.20
CA TYR A 92 2.61 2.43 -16.38
C TYR A 92 1.28 1.72 -16.15
N VAL A 93 0.63 2.09 -15.04
CA VAL A 93 -0.76 1.75 -14.72
C VAL A 93 -1.47 3.00 -14.22
N VAL A 94 -2.72 3.16 -14.65
CA VAL A 94 -3.65 4.21 -14.23
C VAL A 94 -4.77 3.55 -13.45
N MET A 95 -5.04 4.07 -12.27
CA MET A 95 -6.08 3.57 -11.38
C MET A 95 -6.76 4.70 -10.60
N GLN A 96 -7.87 4.39 -9.94
CA GLN A 96 -8.57 5.34 -9.08
C GLN A 96 -7.62 5.96 -8.05
N LEU A 97 -7.63 7.30 -7.96
CA LEU A 97 -6.93 8.02 -6.92
C LEU A 97 -7.63 7.83 -5.57
N GLN A 98 -6.86 7.51 -4.53
CA GLN A 98 -7.36 7.37 -3.17
C GLN A 98 -6.95 8.57 -2.31
N GLY A 99 -7.57 8.67 -1.13
CA GLY A 99 -7.28 9.72 -0.15
C GLY A 99 -5.97 9.48 0.62
N ARG A 100 -5.89 10.10 1.80
CA ARG A 100 -4.75 9.95 2.72
C ARG A 100 -4.59 8.49 3.15
N ASN A 101 -3.36 8.02 3.29
CA ASN A 101 -3.08 6.67 3.80
C ASN A 101 -3.26 6.59 5.33
N LEU A 102 -3.42 5.37 5.85
CA LEU A 102 -3.69 5.13 7.28
C LEU A 102 -2.54 5.56 8.20
N ALA A 103 -1.29 5.52 7.75
CA ALA A 103 -0.15 5.95 8.55
C ALA A 103 -0.18 7.47 8.79
N ASP A 104 -0.47 8.26 7.76
CA ASP A 104 -0.65 9.71 7.85
C ASP A 104 -1.86 10.06 8.71
N LEU A 105 -2.98 9.34 8.53
CA LEU A 105 -4.20 9.55 9.31
C LEU A 105 -3.95 9.28 10.80
N ARG A 106 -3.24 8.20 11.14
CA ARG A 106 -2.87 7.86 12.52
C ARG A 106 -1.93 8.89 13.12
N ARG A 107 -0.87 9.28 12.38
CA ARG A 107 0.09 10.29 12.83
C ARG A 107 -0.55 11.66 13.06
N SER A 108 -1.63 11.99 12.35
CA SER A 108 -2.40 13.21 12.58
C SER A 108 -3.36 13.15 13.78
N GLN A 109 -3.55 11.99 14.41
CA GLN A 109 -4.35 11.91 15.63
C GLN A 109 -3.59 12.52 16.82
N PRO A 110 -4.26 13.19 17.77
CA PRO A 110 -3.61 13.88 18.88
C PRO A 110 -2.64 13.02 19.71
N ARG A 111 -2.93 11.72 19.86
CA ARG A 111 -2.08 10.75 20.58
C ARG A 111 -1.34 9.79 19.65
N GLY A 112 -1.45 9.95 18.34
CA GLY A 112 -0.93 8.97 17.37
C GLY A 112 -1.63 7.61 17.43
N THR A 113 -2.86 7.55 17.93
CA THR A 113 -3.68 6.34 18.10
C THR A 113 -5.04 6.54 17.46
N PHE A 114 -5.61 5.50 16.88
CA PHE A 114 -7.02 5.45 16.57
C PHE A 114 -7.83 4.96 17.79
N THR A 115 -9.11 5.31 17.82
CA THR A 115 -10.08 4.73 18.74
C THR A 115 -10.33 3.26 18.39
N MET A 116 -10.89 2.50 19.34
CA MET A 116 -11.23 1.10 19.09
C MET A 116 -12.29 0.94 18.00
N SER A 117 -13.25 1.89 17.90
CA SER A 117 -14.23 1.94 16.80
C SER A 117 -13.55 2.02 15.43
N THR A 118 -12.64 2.98 15.25
CA THR A 118 -11.88 3.12 13.99
C THR A 118 -10.98 1.91 13.74
N THR A 119 -10.29 1.41 14.77
CA THR A 119 -9.35 0.28 14.63
C THR A 119 -10.05 -1.00 14.20
N LEU A 120 -11.20 -1.35 14.81
CA LEU A 120 -11.93 -2.57 14.49
C LEU A 120 -12.57 -2.51 13.10
N ARG A 121 -13.19 -1.38 12.74
CA ARG A 121 -13.80 -1.21 11.41
C ARG A 121 -12.77 -1.18 10.28
N LEU A 122 -11.60 -0.57 10.51
CA LEU A 122 -10.48 -0.67 9.57
C LEU A 122 -9.96 -2.11 9.49
N GLY A 123 -9.78 -2.79 10.62
CA GLY A 123 -9.33 -4.18 10.66
C GLY A 123 -10.23 -5.13 9.88
N LYS A 124 -11.55 -4.95 10.01
CA LYS A 124 -12.56 -5.67 9.23
C LYS A 124 -12.36 -5.50 7.72
N GLN A 125 -12.31 -4.25 7.25
CA GLN A 125 -12.12 -3.95 5.82
C GLN A 125 -10.78 -4.45 5.27
N ILE A 126 -9.70 -4.34 6.06
CA ILE A 126 -8.38 -4.85 5.67
C ILE A 126 -8.40 -6.38 5.58
N LEU A 127 -9.05 -7.07 6.53
CA LEU A 127 -9.19 -8.52 6.49
C LEU A 127 -9.98 -8.98 5.25
N GLU A 128 -11.08 -8.32 4.91
CA GLU A 128 -11.84 -8.58 3.67
C GLU A 128 -10.96 -8.39 2.42
N SER A 129 -10.11 -7.36 2.43
CA SER A 129 -9.16 -7.09 1.33
C SER A 129 -8.12 -8.21 1.20
N ILE A 130 -7.55 -8.66 2.32
CA ILE A 130 -6.58 -9.76 2.36
C ILE A 130 -7.22 -11.05 1.85
N GLU A 131 -8.42 -11.40 2.33
CA GLU A 131 -9.14 -12.57 1.85
C GLU A 131 -9.43 -12.48 0.34
N ALA A 132 -9.81 -11.30 -0.16
CA ALA A 132 -10.04 -11.08 -1.58
C ALA A 132 -8.78 -11.38 -2.42
N ILE A 133 -7.62 -10.86 -2.02
CA ILE A 133 -6.32 -11.12 -2.67
C ILE A 133 -5.97 -12.62 -2.63
N HIS A 134 -6.18 -13.26 -1.49
CA HIS A 134 -5.91 -14.69 -1.34
C HIS A 134 -6.87 -15.57 -2.18
N SER A 135 -8.11 -15.12 -2.39
CA SER A 135 -9.14 -15.85 -3.15
C SER A 135 -8.87 -15.93 -4.65
N VAL A 136 -8.24 -14.89 -5.22
CA VAL A 136 -7.94 -14.81 -6.67
C VAL A 136 -6.68 -15.59 -7.07
N GLY A 137 -6.06 -16.29 -6.12
CA GLY A 137 -5.07 -17.33 -6.41
C GLY A 137 -3.63 -16.83 -6.57
N PHE A 138 -3.31 -15.60 -6.20
CA PHE A 138 -1.91 -15.13 -6.17
C PHE A 138 -1.03 -15.93 -5.19
N LEU A 139 -1.65 -16.58 -4.20
CA LEU A 139 -0.98 -17.50 -3.28
C LEU A 139 -1.48 -18.96 -3.34
N HIS A 140 -2.66 -19.24 -3.92
CA HIS A 140 -3.38 -20.49 -3.60
C HIS A 140 -3.44 -21.56 -4.69
N ARG A 141 -3.31 -21.27 -5.99
CA ARG A 141 -3.77 -22.28 -6.98
C ARG A 141 -2.76 -23.31 -7.47
N ASP A 142 -1.52 -23.18 -7.05
CA ASP A 142 -0.54 -24.26 -6.92
C ASP A 142 0.34 -23.83 -5.76
N ILE A 143 0.17 -24.42 -4.56
CA ILE A 143 1.12 -24.19 -3.48
C ILE A 143 2.44 -24.78 -3.96
N LYS A 144 3.28 -23.93 -4.55
CA LYS A 144 4.62 -24.31 -4.96
C LYS A 144 5.34 -24.78 -3.71
N PRO A 145 6.20 -25.82 -3.81
CA PRO A 145 7.06 -26.17 -2.70
C PRO A 145 7.77 -24.92 -2.18
N PRO A 146 7.76 -24.67 -0.86
CA PRO A 146 8.38 -23.48 -0.31
C PRO A 146 9.86 -23.48 -0.68
N ARG A 147 10.38 -22.33 -1.13
CA ARG A 147 11.82 -22.18 -1.37
C ARG A 147 12.58 -22.47 -0.08
N THR A 148 13.76 -23.07 -0.22
CA THR A 148 14.66 -23.32 0.91
C THR A 148 15.11 -22.02 1.58
N VAL A 149 15.33 -20.97 0.77
CA VAL A 149 15.59 -19.60 1.23
C VAL A 149 14.83 -18.64 0.31
N ALA A 150 13.96 -17.83 0.90
CA ALA A 150 13.26 -16.74 0.21
C ALA A 150 13.89 -15.39 0.62
N GLY A 151 14.04 -14.46 -0.32
CA GLY A 151 14.45 -13.10 0.04
C GLY A 151 13.41 -12.41 0.93
N PHE A 152 13.86 -11.60 1.89
CA PHE A 152 12.98 -10.77 2.70
C PHE A 152 12.12 -9.86 1.80
N ARG A 153 10.82 -9.72 2.12
CA ARG A 153 9.91 -8.81 1.42
C ARG A 153 9.03 -8.08 2.43
N GLY A 154 8.84 -6.79 2.22
CA GLY A 154 7.92 -5.95 2.99
C GLY A 154 8.61 -4.92 3.86
N THR A 155 7.86 -4.31 4.79
CA THR A 155 8.38 -3.32 5.73
C THR A 155 8.82 -4.02 7.02
N VAL A 156 10.07 -3.78 7.44
CA VAL A 156 10.69 -4.40 8.64
C VAL A 156 9.78 -4.34 9.87
N ARG A 157 9.06 -3.24 10.07
CA ARG A 157 8.16 -3.04 11.22
C ARG A 157 7.04 -4.08 11.29
N TYR A 158 6.38 -4.39 10.18
CA TYR A 158 5.17 -5.24 10.15
C TYR A 158 5.43 -6.65 9.63
N ALA A 159 6.62 -6.94 9.11
CA ALA A 159 6.97 -8.29 8.63
C ALA A 159 6.83 -9.36 9.72
N SER A 160 6.36 -10.55 9.35
CA SER A 160 6.29 -11.70 10.27
C SER A 160 7.68 -12.23 10.63
N VAL A 161 7.75 -13.07 11.67
CA VAL A 161 8.99 -13.79 12.01
C VAL A 161 9.46 -14.69 10.85
N ASN A 162 8.55 -15.26 10.06
CA ASN A 162 8.93 -16.08 8.90
C ASN A 162 9.64 -15.26 7.83
N ALA A 163 9.14 -14.05 7.53
CA ALA A 163 9.79 -13.14 6.60
C ALA A 163 11.20 -12.76 7.09
N HIS A 164 11.36 -12.44 8.39
CA HIS A 164 12.68 -12.19 8.98
C HIS A 164 13.64 -13.38 8.90
N LYS A 165 13.12 -14.61 8.91
CA LYS A 165 13.88 -15.85 8.78
C LYS A 165 14.09 -16.29 7.33
N ASN A 166 13.76 -15.45 6.34
CA ASN A 166 13.90 -15.77 4.93
C ASN A 166 13.16 -17.06 4.53
N LYS A 167 12.02 -17.34 5.18
CA LYS A 167 11.13 -18.44 4.80
C LYS A 167 10.16 -17.98 3.73
N GLU A 168 9.70 -18.90 2.89
CA GLU A 168 8.64 -18.60 1.94
C GLU A 168 7.40 -18.10 2.67
N MET A 169 6.89 -16.95 2.24
CA MET A 169 5.75 -16.30 2.88
C MET A 169 4.43 -16.96 2.45
N GLY A 170 3.58 -17.25 3.43
CA GLY A 170 2.23 -17.76 3.22
C GLY A 170 1.17 -16.72 3.55
N ARG A 171 -0.09 -17.13 3.43
CA ARG A 171 -1.27 -16.28 3.72
C ARG A 171 -1.29 -15.77 5.16
N HIS A 172 -0.72 -16.53 6.10
CA HIS A 172 -0.64 -16.18 7.51
C HIS A 172 0.35 -15.03 7.78
N ASP A 173 1.33 -14.79 6.91
CA ASP A 173 2.28 -13.70 7.09
C ASP A 173 1.65 -12.32 6.82
N ASP A 174 0.66 -12.25 5.92
CA ASP A 174 -0.17 -11.05 5.75
C ASP A 174 -1.07 -10.81 6.97
N LEU A 175 -1.56 -11.87 7.62
CA LEU A 175 -2.35 -11.78 8.85
C LEU A 175 -1.50 -11.35 10.06
N TRP A 176 -0.23 -11.75 10.13
CA TRP A 176 0.72 -11.20 11.10
C TRP A 176 0.92 -9.70 10.92
N SER A 177 1.04 -9.25 9.67
CA SER A 177 1.16 -7.82 9.35
C SER A 177 -0.08 -7.06 9.79
N LEU A 178 -1.29 -7.60 9.53
CA LEU A 178 -2.55 -7.05 10.02
C LEU A 178 -2.58 -6.97 11.55
N PHE A 179 -2.19 -8.03 12.26
CA PHE A 179 -2.14 -8.05 13.72
C PHE A 179 -1.27 -6.91 14.27
N TYR A 180 -0.04 -6.76 13.76
CA TYR A 180 0.86 -5.69 14.18
C TYR A 180 0.32 -4.30 13.84
N MET A 181 -0.31 -4.12 12.69
CA MET A 181 -0.97 -2.86 12.33
C MET A 181 -2.06 -2.48 13.32
N LEU A 182 -2.93 -3.42 13.70
CA LEU A 182 -4.05 -3.18 14.61
C LEU A 182 -3.57 -2.85 16.02
N VAL A 183 -2.54 -3.55 16.51
CA VAL A 183 -1.89 -3.22 17.78
C VAL A 183 -1.29 -1.81 17.72
N GLU A 184 -0.62 -1.43 16.63
CA GLU A 184 -0.09 -0.07 16.50
C GLU A 184 -1.19 0.99 16.38
N PHE A 185 -2.32 0.68 15.74
CA PHE A 185 -3.46 1.58 15.66
C PHE A 185 -4.04 1.90 17.04
N ALA A 186 -4.24 0.87 17.86
CA ALA A 186 -4.80 1.02 19.21
C ALA A 186 -3.79 1.56 20.24
N ALA A 187 -2.57 1.03 20.25
CA ALA A 187 -1.54 1.36 21.25
C ALA A 187 -0.57 2.48 20.82
N GLY A 188 -0.58 2.86 19.53
CA GLY A 188 0.22 3.96 18.97
C GLY A 188 1.65 3.60 18.58
N GLN A 189 2.17 2.48 19.10
CA GLN A 189 3.53 2.01 18.86
C GLN A 189 3.66 0.49 19.02
N LEU A 190 4.66 -0.07 18.34
CA LEU A 190 5.14 -1.44 18.53
C LEU A 190 6.44 -1.44 19.36
N PRO A 191 6.76 -2.52 20.08
CA PRO A 191 7.96 -2.60 20.93
C PRO A 191 9.27 -2.29 20.19
N TRP A 192 9.34 -2.62 18.90
CA TRP A 192 10.52 -2.44 18.05
C TRP A 192 10.46 -1.17 17.18
N ARG A 193 9.55 -0.21 17.42
CA ARG A 193 9.33 1.00 16.58
C ARG A 193 10.62 1.78 16.28
N LYS A 194 11.52 1.89 17.26
CA LYS A 194 12.75 2.70 17.20
C LYS A 194 13.95 1.94 16.61
N ILE A 195 13.78 0.68 16.25
CA ILE A 195 14.86 -0.19 15.80
C ILE A 195 14.83 -0.28 14.27
N LYS A 196 15.95 0.03 13.64
CA LYS A 196 16.11 0.03 12.18
C LYS A 196 16.74 -1.26 11.65
N ASP A 197 17.59 -1.90 12.45
CA ASP A 197 18.29 -3.11 12.05
C ASP A 197 17.30 -4.29 11.84
N LYS A 198 17.31 -4.86 10.63
CA LYS A 198 16.37 -5.90 10.19
C LYS A 198 16.50 -7.15 11.05
N GLU A 199 17.73 -7.55 11.36
CA GLU A 199 18.01 -8.79 12.10
C GLU A 199 17.61 -8.64 13.57
N GLN A 200 17.96 -7.51 14.19
CA GLN A 200 17.59 -7.18 15.56
C GLN A 200 16.08 -7.14 15.75
N VAL A 201 15.33 -6.54 14.82
CA VAL A 201 13.85 -6.55 14.87
C VAL A 201 13.31 -7.98 14.80
N GLY A 202 13.89 -8.83 13.94
CA GLY A 202 13.52 -10.25 13.83
C GLY A 202 13.75 -11.02 15.13
N GLN A 203 14.93 -10.85 15.74
CA GLN A 203 15.28 -11.50 17.02
C GLN A 203 14.37 -11.06 18.17
N ILE A 204 13.98 -9.77 18.21
CA ILE A 204 13.03 -9.27 19.20
C ILE A 204 11.67 -9.90 18.99
N LYS A 205 11.15 -9.90 17.76
CA LYS A 205 9.85 -10.52 17.45
C LYS A 205 9.79 -11.99 17.80
N GLU A 206 10.88 -12.73 17.59
CA GLU A 206 10.95 -14.16 17.91
C GLU A 206 10.89 -14.45 19.41
N ARG A 207 11.50 -13.60 20.24
CA ARG A 207 11.56 -13.78 21.70
C ARG A 207 10.40 -13.12 22.44
N PHE A 208 9.65 -12.26 21.77
CA PHE A 208 8.58 -11.48 22.36
C PHE A 208 7.34 -12.35 22.60
N ASP A 209 6.77 -12.29 23.80
CA ASP A 209 5.47 -12.88 24.08
C ASP A 209 4.35 -12.00 23.49
N HIS A 210 3.84 -12.38 22.31
CA HIS A 210 2.80 -11.61 21.60
C HIS A 210 1.52 -11.42 22.41
N ARG A 211 1.24 -12.25 23.44
CA ARG A 211 0.10 -12.04 24.34
C ARG A 211 0.19 -10.70 25.07
N MET A 212 1.39 -10.19 25.31
CA MET A 212 1.61 -8.87 25.92
C MET A 212 1.04 -7.72 25.07
N MET A 213 0.89 -7.89 23.75
CA MET A 213 0.27 -6.88 22.87
C MET A 213 -1.23 -6.77 23.05
N LEU A 214 -1.87 -7.78 23.65
CA LEU A 214 -3.32 -7.83 23.81
C LEU A 214 -3.83 -7.03 25.01
N LYS A 215 -2.94 -6.47 25.85
CA LYS A 215 -3.32 -5.73 27.07
C LYS A 215 -4.32 -4.59 26.83
N HIS A 216 -4.27 -3.97 25.65
CA HIS A 216 -5.15 -2.86 25.26
C HIS A 216 -6.08 -3.23 24.09
N MET A 217 -6.12 -4.49 23.70
CA MET A 217 -7.00 -5.02 22.65
C MET A 217 -8.24 -5.69 23.27
N PRO A 218 -9.34 -5.83 22.52
CA PRO A 218 -10.48 -6.66 22.94
C PRO A 218 -10.03 -8.09 23.28
N SER A 219 -10.70 -8.72 24.24
CA SER A 219 -10.33 -10.05 24.73
C SER A 219 -10.40 -11.13 23.65
N GLU A 220 -11.27 -10.93 22.66
CA GLU A 220 -11.50 -11.76 21.50
C GLU A 220 -10.27 -11.85 20.59
N PHE A 221 -9.36 -10.86 20.65
CA PHE A 221 -8.10 -10.92 19.90
C PHE A 221 -7.15 -12.02 20.38
N ASN A 222 -7.40 -12.63 21.55
CA ASN A 222 -6.74 -13.89 21.89
C ASN A 222 -7.05 -14.97 20.84
N VAL A 223 -8.29 -15.08 20.38
CA VAL A 223 -8.69 -16.03 19.33
C VAL A 223 -7.98 -15.74 18.02
N PHE A 224 -7.87 -14.45 17.64
CA PHE A 224 -7.11 -14.05 16.46
C PHE A 224 -5.65 -14.49 16.56
N LEU A 225 -5.00 -14.18 17.69
CA LEU A 225 -3.59 -14.48 17.91
C LEU A 225 -3.32 -15.99 17.93
N GLU A 226 -4.12 -16.78 18.66
CA GLU A 226 -3.96 -18.24 18.71
C GLU A 226 -4.13 -18.87 17.32
N HIS A 227 -5.12 -18.40 16.55
CA HIS A 227 -5.33 -18.90 15.19
C HIS A 227 -4.12 -18.62 14.31
N VAL A 228 -3.61 -17.39 14.28
CA VAL A 228 -2.46 -17.02 13.45
C VAL A 228 -1.16 -17.72 13.89
N LEU A 229 -0.97 -17.96 15.20
CA LEU A 229 0.15 -18.74 15.72
C LEU A 229 0.11 -20.22 15.26
N GLY A 230 -1.08 -20.78 15.06
CA GLY A 230 -1.27 -22.16 14.63
C GLY A 230 -1.15 -22.39 13.12
N LEU A 231 -0.96 -21.34 12.32
CA LEU A 231 -0.87 -21.45 10.86
C LEU A 231 0.56 -21.68 10.36
N ASP A 232 0.65 -22.38 9.24
CA ASP A 232 1.87 -22.54 8.45
C ASP A 232 1.64 -22.09 7.00
N TYR A 233 2.68 -22.24 6.17
CA TYR A 233 2.68 -21.87 4.76
C TYR A 233 1.53 -22.51 3.96
N CYS A 234 1.23 -23.78 4.25
CA CYS A 234 0.29 -24.59 3.47
C CYS A 234 -1.16 -24.39 3.94
N THR A 235 -1.36 -24.07 5.21
CA THR A 235 -2.67 -24.04 5.85
C THR A 235 -3.49 -22.83 5.40
N LYS A 236 -4.75 -23.07 5.04
CA LYS A 236 -5.68 -21.98 4.72
C LYS A 236 -6.14 -21.32 6.03
N PRO A 237 -5.95 -20.00 6.20
CA PRO A 237 -6.54 -19.30 7.33
C PRO A 237 -8.06 -19.39 7.32
N ASP A 238 -8.65 -19.60 8.49
CA ASP A 238 -10.08 -19.41 8.72
C ASP A 238 -10.43 -17.92 8.82
N TYR A 239 -10.71 -17.29 7.67
CA TYR A 239 -11.09 -15.87 7.62
C TYR A 239 -12.42 -15.60 8.31
N GLN A 240 -13.33 -16.58 8.38
CA GLN A 240 -14.64 -16.41 9.03
C GLN A 240 -14.47 -16.35 10.55
N LEU A 241 -13.61 -17.20 11.12
CA LEU A 241 -13.20 -17.10 12.53
C LEU A 241 -12.60 -15.72 12.82
N LEU A 242 -11.65 -15.26 12.00
CA LEU A 242 -11.00 -13.97 12.20
C LEU A 242 -11.99 -12.80 12.05
N MET A 243 -12.95 -12.89 11.12
CA MET A 243 -14.02 -11.92 10.97
C MET A 243 -14.89 -11.84 12.23
N SER A 244 -15.25 -12.99 12.79
CA SER A 244 -16.06 -13.06 14.01
C SER A 244 -15.39 -12.37 15.21
N VAL A 245 -14.05 -12.34 15.27
CA VAL A 245 -13.31 -11.60 16.31
C VAL A 245 -13.63 -10.10 16.24
N PHE A 246 -13.60 -9.50 15.04
CA PHE A 246 -13.94 -8.09 14.85
C PHE A 246 -15.42 -7.82 15.16
N GLU A 247 -16.33 -8.64 14.63
CA GLU A 247 -17.77 -8.46 14.80
C GLU A 247 -18.21 -8.60 16.26
N ASN A 248 -17.68 -9.60 16.98
CA ASN A 248 -17.96 -9.77 18.40
C ASN A 248 -17.37 -8.62 19.23
N SER A 249 -16.13 -8.20 18.94
CA SER A 249 -15.49 -7.07 19.62
C SER A 249 -16.26 -5.76 19.43
N MET A 250 -16.82 -5.54 18.22
CA MET A 250 -17.66 -4.39 17.91
C MET A 250 -19.00 -4.47 18.63
N LYS A 251 -19.65 -5.64 18.62
CA LYS A 251 -20.93 -5.87 19.29
C LYS A 251 -20.85 -5.65 20.81
N GLU A 252 -19.81 -6.16 21.47
CA GLU A 252 -19.59 -5.98 22.91
C GLU A 252 -19.43 -4.50 23.29
N ARG A 253 -18.84 -3.70 22.40
CA ARG A 253 -18.58 -2.26 22.59
C ARG A 253 -19.65 -1.36 21.99
N ILE A 254 -20.73 -1.92 21.43
CA ILE A 254 -21.84 -1.20 20.79
C ILE A 254 -21.31 -0.29 19.66
N ILE A 255 -20.32 -0.77 18.91
CA ILE A 255 -19.75 -0.06 17.75
C ILE A 255 -20.60 -0.38 16.51
N THR A 256 -21.02 0.66 15.79
CA THR A 256 -21.78 0.53 14.54
C THR A 256 -20.97 0.95 13.32
N GLU A 257 -21.32 0.41 12.14
CA GLU A 257 -20.61 0.69 10.88
C GLU A 257 -20.72 2.17 10.45
N ASN A 258 -21.79 2.85 10.87
CA ASN A 258 -22.10 4.22 10.46
C ASN A 258 -21.42 5.28 11.34
N GLU A 259 -20.62 4.88 12.33
CA GLU A 259 -19.89 5.82 13.18
C GLU A 259 -18.82 6.58 12.40
N PRO A 260 -18.66 7.89 12.67
CA PRO A 260 -17.58 8.64 12.06
C PRO A 260 -16.22 8.07 12.47
N TYR A 261 -15.29 7.98 11.51
CA TYR A 261 -13.89 7.71 11.80
C TYR A 261 -13.25 8.87 12.58
N ASP A 262 -12.11 8.63 13.22
CA ASP A 262 -11.50 9.63 14.09
C ASP A 262 -11.12 10.92 13.36
N TRP A 263 -10.69 10.83 12.10
CA TRP A 263 -10.38 12.00 11.27
C TRP A 263 -11.60 12.77 10.75
N GLU A 264 -12.80 12.23 10.89
CA GLU A 264 -14.05 12.90 10.50
C GLU A 264 -14.61 13.74 11.65
N LYS A 265 -14.33 13.36 12.89
CA LYS A 265 -14.79 14.06 14.11
C LYS A 265 -14.16 15.44 14.27
N SER A 266 -12.92 15.61 13.81
CA SER A 266 -12.21 16.91 13.88
C SER A 266 -12.83 18.01 13.00
N GLY A 267 -13.82 17.70 12.15
CA GLY A 267 -14.50 18.68 11.30
C GLY A 267 -15.69 19.40 11.96
N THR A 268 -16.20 18.93 13.10
CA THR A 268 -17.45 19.45 13.70
C THR A 268 -17.22 20.40 14.89
N ASP A 269 -16.02 20.43 15.48
CA ASP A 269 -15.72 21.22 16.69
C ASP A 269 -15.23 22.66 16.42
N SER A 270 -15.19 23.11 15.16
CA SER A 270 -14.69 24.47 14.81
C SER A 270 -15.74 25.59 14.89
N MET A 271 -16.96 25.34 15.39
CA MET A 271 -18.02 26.37 15.44
C MET A 271 -18.66 26.64 16.81
N ILE A 272 -18.17 26.09 17.91
CA ILE A 272 -18.64 26.50 19.25
C ILE A 272 -17.47 26.58 20.24
N SER A 273 -16.86 27.76 20.35
CA SER A 273 -16.25 28.22 21.60
C SER A 273 -15.99 29.72 21.52
N ALA A 274 -17.00 30.49 21.91
CA ALA A 274 -16.85 31.84 22.42
C ALA A 274 -16.83 31.79 23.96
N THR A 275 -15.95 32.60 24.56
CA THR A 275 -15.82 32.97 26.01
C THR A 275 -15.28 31.86 26.95
N THR A 276 -14.33 32.05 27.88
CA THR A 276 -13.59 33.19 28.47
C THR A 276 -12.37 32.61 29.26
N PRO A 277 -11.36 33.40 29.69
CA PRO A 277 -10.12 32.88 30.28
C PRO A 277 -10.21 32.72 31.81
N THR A 278 -9.59 31.68 32.38
CA THR A 278 -9.28 31.64 33.83
C THR A 278 -8.02 30.82 34.12
N ALA A 279 -7.34 31.25 35.18
CA ALA A 279 -5.92 31.15 35.47
C ALA A 279 -5.39 29.76 35.88
N ALA A 280 -4.06 29.68 35.84
CA ALA A 280 -3.20 28.57 36.19
C ALA A 280 -3.35 28.05 37.64
N GLN A 281 -3.10 26.75 37.82
CA GLN A 281 -2.39 26.25 39.00
C GLN A 281 -1.63 24.95 38.67
N GLN A 282 -0.32 25.01 38.88
CA GLN A 282 0.59 23.87 38.93
C GLN A 282 0.34 23.08 40.22
N ASN A 283 0.25 21.75 40.15
CA ASN A 283 1.08 20.86 40.99
C ASN A 283 0.93 19.39 40.60
N THR A 284 2.07 18.72 40.72
CA THR A 284 2.48 17.43 40.17
C THR A 284 2.30 16.26 41.14
N ARG A 285 2.01 15.06 40.59
CA ARG A 285 2.70 13.79 40.90
C ARG A 285 2.16 12.64 40.03
N PRO A 286 2.99 11.99 39.19
CA PRO A 286 2.74 10.62 38.76
C PRO A 286 3.45 9.60 39.67
N THR A 287 2.72 8.55 40.03
CA THR A 287 3.19 7.40 40.79
C THR A 287 4.19 6.56 39.99
N VAL A 288 5.24 6.15 40.71
CA VAL A 288 6.42 5.39 40.28
C VAL A 288 6.07 3.94 39.90
N ALA A 289 6.59 3.48 38.77
CA ALA A 289 6.89 2.07 38.52
C ALA A 289 8.36 1.92 38.09
N MET A 290 9.22 1.59 39.06
CA MET A 290 10.51 0.87 38.89
C MET A 290 10.21 -0.53 38.32
N ALA A 291 11.02 -1.25 37.54
CA ALA A 291 12.38 -1.18 37.01
C ALA A 291 12.44 -2.24 35.85
N GLY A 292 13.33 -2.25 34.85
CA GLY A 292 14.51 -1.44 34.57
C GLY A 292 15.19 -1.79 33.23
N ILE A 293 16.26 -1.02 32.94
CA ILE A 293 17.39 -1.23 31.99
C ILE A 293 17.00 -1.09 30.49
N ILE A 294 17.52 -0.18 29.65
CA ILE A 294 18.88 0.38 29.44
C ILE A 294 18.81 1.91 29.21
N ASN A 295 19.76 2.63 29.77
CA ASN A 295 19.90 4.08 29.73
C ASN A 295 20.63 4.54 28.44
N VAL A 296 19.97 5.33 27.59
CA VAL A 296 20.64 6.15 26.56
C VAL A 296 19.95 7.52 26.54
N ASN A 297 20.67 8.55 27.02
CA ASN A 297 20.19 9.94 27.03
C ASN A 297 19.95 10.45 25.59
N PRO A 298 18.83 11.12 25.28
CA PRO A 298 18.68 11.84 24.03
C PRO A 298 19.09 13.31 24.18
N MET A 299 19.93 13.79 23.25
CA MET A 299 20.08 15.22 22.94
C MET A 299 18.79 15.74 22.27
N PRO A 300 18.34 16.98 22.53
CA PRO A 300 17.14 17.53 21.92
C PRO A 300 17.48 18.15 20.56
N GLY A 301 16.86 17.71 19.47
CA GLY A 301 17.02 18.41 18.19
C GLY A 301 16.55 17.74 16.89
N ASP A 302 16.22 16.44 16.86
CA ASP A 302 15.78 15.79 15.61
C ASP A 302 14.42 15.11 15.76
N LEU A 303 13.48 15.48 14.88
CA LEU A 303 12.30 14.68 14.60
C LEU A 303 12.76 13.32 14.06
N GLN A 304 12.94 12.34 14.95
CA GLN A 304 13.50 11.03 14.64
C GLN A 304 12.66 10.32 13.56
N ARG A 305 13.25 10.12 12.38
CA ARG A 305 12.68 9.31 11.30
C ARG A 305 12.35 7.91 11.79
N GLU A 306 11.07 7.57 11.75
CA GLU A 306 10.51 6.29 12.12
C GLU A 306 10.76 5.22 11.05
N ASN A 307 10.90 3.94 11.45
CA ASN A 307 10.99 2.79 10.53
C ASN A 307 9.64 2.44 9.86
N THR A 308 8.90 3.44 9.33
CA THR A 308 7.64 3.23 8.58
C THR A 308 7.85 3.20 7.07
N ASP A 309 8.95 3.77 6.58
CA ASP A 309 9.02 4.23 5.18
C ASP A 309 9.86 3.32 4.28
N ASP A 310 10.65 2.39 4.84
CA ASP A 310 11.57 1.54 4.08
C ASP A 310 10.95 0.14 3.86
N VAL A 311 10.42 -0.08 2.65
CA VAL A 311 10.12 -1.43 2.13
C VAL A 311 11.45 -2.04 1.67
N VAL A 312 11.89 -3.12 2.32
CA VAL A 312 13.15 -3.79 2.00
C VAL A 312 12.86 -5.02 1.13
N GLN A 313 13.64 -5.19 0.07
CA GLN A 313 13.79 -6.47 -0.63
C GLN A 313 15.29 -6.75 -0.78
N ASP A 314 15.75 -7.93 -0.36
CA ASP A 314 17.15 -8.31 -0.59
C ASP A 314 17.36 -8.62 -2.08
N GLU A 315 18.26 -7.90 -2.75
CA GLU A 315 18.46 -7.94 -4.21
C GLU A 315 19.20 -9.18 -4.72
N HIS A 316 19.67 -10.08 -3.84
CA HIS A 316 20.75 -11.01 -4.18
C HIS A 316 20.41 -12.51 -4.19
N LEU A 317 19.15 -12.93 -4.27
CA LEU A 317 18.79 -14.37 -4.35
C LEU A 317 17.65 -14.66 -5.36
N SER A 318 18.03 -15.41 -6.40
CA SER A 318 17.26 -16.16 -7.42
C SER A 318 15.74 -15.92 -7.55
N ASP A 319 15.35 -14.78 -8.13
CA ASP A 319 13.99 -14.61 -8.69
C ASP A 319 13.93 -15.01 -10.20
N GLN A 320 15.04 -15.49 -10.81
CA GLN A 320 15.13 -15.83 -12.24
C GLN A 320 14.49 -17.17 -12.65
N GLU A 321 14.23 -18.10 -11.73
CA GLU A 321 13.79 -19.47 -12.08
C GLU A 321 12.27 -19.65 -12.26
N ASN A 322 11.47 -18.57 -12.35
CA ASN A 322 10.01 -18.68 -12.51
C ASN A 322 9.42 -17.74 -13.58
N ALA A 323 10.11 -17.57 -14.71
CA ALA A 323 9.42 -17.20 -15.93
C ALA A 323 8.51 -18.38 -16.36
N PRO A 324 7.26 -18.13 -16.81
CA PRO A 324 6.48 -19.19 -17.47
C PRO A 324 7.30 -19.78 -18.62
N PRO A 325 7.24 -21.11 -18.86
CA PRO A 325 8.04 -21.73 -19.91
C PRO A 325 7.70 -21.08 -21.26
N ILE A 326 8.74 -20.63 -21.97
CA ILE A 326 8.63 -20.25 -23.38
C ILE A 326 8.20 -21.53 -24.11
N PRO A 327 7.13 -21.52 -24.92
CA PRO A 327 6.79 -22.68 -25.72
C PRO A 327 7.98 -23.04 -26.61
N SER A 328 8.53 -24.24 -26.42
CA SER A 328 9.58 -24.79 -27.27
C SER A 328 9.09 -24.79 -28.72
N GLY A 329 9.80 -24.08 -29.59
CA GLY A 329 9.47 -24.00 -31.01
C GLY A 329 9.34 -25.39 -31.64
N ARG A 330 8.18 -25.67 -32.24
CA ARG A 330 8.02 -26.78 -33.19
C ARG A 330 8.17 -26.23 -34.61
N PRO A 331 8.75 -27.02 -35.53
CA PRO A 331 9.01 -26.60 -36.90
C PRO A 331 7.70 -26.45 -37.67
N ALA A 332 7.76 -25.61 -38.70
CA ALA A 332 6.66 -25.19 -39.55
C ALA A 332 5.78 -26.37 -40.03
N ASP A 333 4.49 -26.31 -39.72
CA ASP A 333 3.46 -26.83 -40.62
C ASP A 333 2.15 -26.07 -40.43
N GLY A 334 1.48 -25.79 -41.55
CA GLY A 334 0.40 -24.82 -41.65
C GLY A 334 -0.95 -25.32 -41.14
N SER A 335 -1.54 -24.60 -40.19
CA SER A 335 -3.01 -24.52 -40.02
C SER A 335 -3.36 -23.34 -39.10
N LEU A 336 -4.18 -22.42 -39.60
CA LEU A 336 -4.67 -21.23 -38.90
C LEU A 336 -5.71 -21.62 -37.83
N LEU A 337 -5.37 -21.40 -36.56
CA LEU A 337 -6.31 -21.23 -35.45
C LEU A 337 -5.83 -20.05 -34.57
N PRO A 338 -6.74 -19.30 -33.91
CA PRO A 338 -6.42 -18.00 -33.34
C PRO A 338 -5.54 -18.16 -32.10
N THR A 339 -4.40 -17.48 -32.09
CA THR A 339 -3.48 -17.37 -30.95
C THR A 339 -4.07 -16.49 -29.86
N ASP A 340 -4.08 -16.99 -28.61
CA ASP A 340 -4.35 -16.22 -27.40
C ASP A 340 -3.45 -14.97 -27.35
N ALA A 341 -4.08 -13.80 -27.42
CA ALA A 341 -3.39 -12.51 -27.41
C ALA A 341 -2.78 -12.23 -26.04
N ASP A 342 -1.51 -11.80 -26.03
CA ASP A 342 -0.88 -11.20 -24.85
C ASP A 342 -1.76 -10.05 -24.36
N GLY A 343 -2.25 -10.12 -23.11
CA GLY A 343 -3.20 -9.15 -22.50
C GLY A 343 -2.74 -7.68 -22.39
N TRP A 344 -1.65 -7.33 -23.08
CA TRP A 344 -1.15 -5.99 -23.34
C TRP A 344 -1.61 -5.44 -24.70
N GLU A 345 -1.83 -6.30 -25.70
CA GLU A 345 -2.14 -5.87 -27.07
C GLU A 345 -3.58 -5.37 -27.22
N GLU A 346 -4.53 -5.90 -26.45
CA GLU A 346 -5.94 -5.48 -26.53
C GLU A 346 -6.18 -4.02 -26.12
N THR A 347 -5.25 -3.39 -25.38
CA THR A 347 -5.39 -2.00 -24.91
C THR A 347 -4.80 -0.94 -25.85
N ASP A 348 -4.15 -1.34 -26.96
CA ASP A 348 -3.64 -0.41 -27.97
C ASP A 348 -4.73 0.20 -28.89
N PHE A 349 -5.99 -0.21 -28.72
CA PHE A 349 -7.13 0.26 -29.53
C PHE A 349 -7.42 1.77 -29.44
N ASN A 350 -6.85 2.49 -28.47
CA ASN A 350 -7.04 3.94 -28.36
C ASN A 350 -6.14 4.76 -29.31
N ARG A 351 -5.10 4.16 -29.91
CA ARG A 351 -4.17 4.86 -30.80
C ARG A 351 -4.87 5.40 -32.07
N ASN A 352 -5.87 4.69 -32.59
CA ASN A 352 -6.54 5.06 -33.85
C ASN A 352 -7.74 6.00 -33.67
N LYS A 353 -8.46 5.96 -32.53
CA LYS A 353 -9.53 6.93 -32.23
C LYS A 353 -8.99 8.30 -31.80
N LEU A 354 -7.84 8.35 -31.11
CA LEU A 354 -7.24 9.60 -30.63
C LEU A 354 -6.70 10.48 -31.76
N ARG A 355 -6.20 9.89 -32.86
CA ARG A 355 -5.70 10.64 -34.02
C ARG A 355 -6.81 11.44 -34.73
N ILE A 356 -8.05 10.93 -34.71
CA ILE A 356 -9.21 11.57 -35.34
C ILE A 356 -9.77 12.71 -34.47
N ASN A 357 -9.67 12.62 -33.14
CA ASN A 357 -10.18 13.66 -32.23
C ASN A 357 -9.18 14.79 -31.93
N LEU A 358 -7.88 14.52 -31.85
CA LEU A 358 -6.88 15.58 -31.62
C LEU A 358 -6.78 16.58 -32.80
N GLY A 359 -7.04 16.10 -34.02
CA GLY A 359 -7.04 16.94 -35.22
C GLY A 359 -8.16 17.99 -35.27
N LYS A 360 -9.21 17.82 -34.45
CA LYS A 360 -10.34 18.77 -34.38
C LYS A 360 -10.18 19.84 -33.30
N VAL A 361 -9.31 19.63 -32.30
CA VAL A 361 -9.14 20.55 -31.16
C VAL A 361 -8.00 21.56 -31.39
N LEU A 362 -7.11 21.33 -32.36
CA LEU A 362 -5.91 22.13 -32.62
C LEU A 362 -5.87 22.80 -33.99
N GLN A 363 -6.98 23.36 -34.48
CA GLN A 363 -6.93 24.32 -35.59
C GLN A 363 -7.07 25.77 -35.06
N PRO A 364 -6.04 26.63 -35.22
CA PRO A 364 -6.17 28.05 -34.91
C PRO A 364 -7.02 28.75 -35.97
N SER A 365 -8.06 29.46 -35.52
CA SER A 365 -8.89 30.35 -36.32
C SER A 365 -8.03 31.47 -36.93
N LYS A 366 -7.85 31.45 -38.25
CA LYS A 366 -7.31 32.59 -38.99
C LYS A 366 -8.38 33.67 -39.07
N HIS A 367 -8.26 34.74 -38.28
CA HIS A 367 -8.99 35.98 -38.52
C HIS A 367 -8.29 36.77 -39.63
N ASN A 368 -9.00 36.97 -40.75
CA ASN A 368 -8.68 37.96 -41.77
C ASN A 368 -9.15 39.33 -41.28
N ASN A 369 -8.23 40.29 -41.14
CA ASN A 369 -8.55 41.71 -41.15
C ASN A 369 -8.78 42.16 -42.60
N PRO A 370 -9.86 42.88 -42.88
CA PRO A 370 -9.81 43.95 -43.86
C PRO A 370 -10.12 45.27 -43.16
N PHE A 371 -9.33 46.31 -43.45
CA PHE A 371 -9.79 47.67 -43.76
C PHE A 371 -8.58 48.61 -43.67
N GLU A 372 -8.17 49.08 -44.84
CA GLU A 372 -7.46 50.34 -44.99
C GLU A 372 -8.15 51.11 -46.13
N VAL A 373 -8.13 52.43 -45.98
CA VAL A 373 -8.40 53.50 -46.95
C VAL A 373 -9.85 54.05 -47.08
N LEU A 374 -9.91 55.36 -46.77
CA LEU A 374 -10.97 56.40 -46.86
C LEU A 374 -11.96 56.52 -45.69
#